data_AF-A0A0G1ESJ2-F1
#
_entry.id   AF-A0A0G1ESJ2-F1
#
_cell.length_a   1.000
_cell.length_b   1.000
_cell.length_c   1.000
_cell.angle_alpha   90.00
_cell.angle_beta   90.00
_cell.angle_gamma   90.00
#
_symmetry.space_group_name_H-M   'P 1'
#
loop_
_entity.id
_entity.type
_entity.pdbx_description
1 polymer ?
#
loop_
_entity_poly.entity_id
_entity_poly.type
_entity_poly.pdbx_seq_one_letter_code
_entity_poly.pdbx_strand_id
1 'polypeptide(L)'
;MENFNILMDIILILASIWMVKIAISSIGGLVGSAISTMSIGIIILGFAHIIETLMFRYIPLTADIQEFIHRLIVLIAFILLGYGFTKIQEMSRKLKV
;
A
#
# COMPACT_ATOMS: atom_id res chain seq x y z
N MET A 1 -8.20 5.06 -23.28
CA MET A 1 -8.44 4.24 -22.08
C MET A 1 -7.13 3.90 -21.39
N GLU A 2 -6.19 3.22 -22.05
CA GLU A 2 -4.92 2.78 -21.43
C GLU A 2 -4.05 3.91 -20.85
N ASN A 3 -3.90 5.04 -21.58
CA ASN A 3 -3.17 6.21 -21.08
C ASN A 3 -3.81 6.85 -19.82
N PHE A 4 -5.12 6.66 -19.64
CA PHE A 4 -5.83 7.18 -18.46
C PHE A 4 -5.55 6.30 -17.24
N ASN A 5 -5.49 4.97 -17.40
CA ASN A 5 -5.13 4.05 -16.32
C ASN A 5 -3.71 4.33 -15.80
N ILE A 6 -2.74 4.48 -16.70
CA ILE A 6 -1.35 4.81 -16.33
C ILE A 6 -1.29 6.15 -15.57
N LEU A 7 -2.04 7.16 -16.03
CA LEU A 7 -2.09 8.46 -15.34
C LEU A 7 -2.68 8.33 -13.93
N MET A 8 -3.76 7.56 -13.77
CA MET A 8 -4.36 7.32 -12.46
C MET A 8 -3.41 6.55 -11.53
N ASP A 9 -2.67 5.56 -12.05
CA ASP A 9 -1.70 4.81 -11.27
C ASP A 9 -0.56 5.71 -10.76
N ILE A 10 -0.07 6.63 -11.60
CA ILE A 10 0.92 7.63 -11.19
C ILE A 10 0.37 8.52 -10.06
N ILE A 11 -0.87 8.99 -10.19
CA ILE A 11 -1.51 9.82 -9.16
C ILE A 11 -1.65 9.04 -7.84
N LEU A 12 -2.06 7.78 -7.91
CA LEU A 12 -2.17 6.90 -6.73
C LEU A 12 -0.82 6.73 -6.03
N ILE A 13 0.27 6.53 -6.78
CA ILE A 13 1.60 6.44 -6.19
C ILE A 13 2.01 7.76 -5.55
N LEU A 14 1.83 8.89 -6.24
CA LEU A 14 2.16 10.20 -5.67
C LEU A 14 1.36 10.47 -4.40
N ALA A 15 0.07 10.11 -4.37
CA ALA A 15 -0.77 10.18 -3.19
C ALA A 15 -0.25 9.29 -2.06
N SER A 16 0.16 8.05 -2.37
CA SER A 16 0.75 7.13 -1.38
C SER A 16 2.01 7.72 -0.75
N ILE A 17 2.95 8.21 -1.56
CA ILE A 17 4.21 8.81 -1.11
C ILE A 17 3.94 10.06 -0.25
N TRP A 18 2.99 10.90 -0.68
CA TRP A 18 2.61 12.09 0.07
C TRP A 18 2.04 11.75 1.46
N MET A 19 1.14 10.77 1.54
CA MET A 19 0.62 10.29 2.82
C MET A 19 1.73 9.76 3.74
N VAL A 20 2.67 8.99 3.19
CA VAL A 20 3.83 8.48 3.96
C VAL A 20 4.69 9.63 4.50
N LYS A 21 4.96 10.65 3.67
CA LYS A 21 5.77 11.79 4.09
C LYS A 21 5.12 12.55 5.27
N ILE A 22 3.81 12.77 5.21
CA ILE A 22 3.06 13.40 6.30
C ILE A 22 3.12 12.53 7.56
N ALA A 23 2.79 11.25 7.42
CA ALA A 23 2.80 10.26 8.49
C ALA A 23 4.12 10.23 9.27
N ILE A 24 5.25 10.14 8.57
CA ILE A 24 6.59 10.06 9.18
C ILE A 24 6.98 11.39 9.84
N SER A 25 6.62 12.52 9.24
CA SER A 25 7.03 13.85 9.73
C SER A 25 6.30 14.32 10.99
N SER A 26 5.10 13.78 11.25
CA SER A 26 4.18 14.37 12.23
C SER A 26 4.00 13.54 13.50
N ILE A 27 4.40 12.26 13.50
CA ILE A 27 4.00 11.32 14.55
C ILE A 27 5.21 10.50 15.02
N GLY A 28 5.70 10.84 16.22
CA GLY A 28 6.73 10.08 16.92
C GLY A 28 6.18 8.91 17.74
N GLY A 29 7.08 8.07 18.26
CA GLY A 29 6.75 6.98 19.20
C GLY A 29 6.07 5.77 18.56
N LEU A 30 5.32 5.01 19.37
CA LEU A 30 4.64 3.78 18.91
C LEU A 30 3.61 4.06 17.81
N VAL A 31 2.99 5.24 17.80
CA VAL A 31 2.03 5.65 16.76
C VAL A 31 2.76 5.85 15.43
N GLY A 32 3.95 6.45 15.46
CA GLY A 32 4.80 6.60 14.28
C GLY A 32 5.22 5.25 13.70
N SER A 33 5.55 4.27 14.55
CA SER A 33 5.90 2.91 14.11
C SER A 33 4.70 2.20 13.45
N ALA A 34 3.51 2.34 14.02
CA ALA A 34 2.29 1.76 13.47
C ALA A 34 1.97 2.37 12.10
N ILE A 35 1.96 3.70 12.02
CA ILE A 35 1.68 4.41 10.78
C ILE A 35 2.75 4.14 9.74
N SER A 36 4.04 4.10 10.10
CA SER A 36 5.11 3.70 9.19
C SER A 36 4.89 2.31 8.59
N THR A 37 4.43 1.34 9.42
CA THR A 37 4.08 -0.01 8.94
C THR A 37 2.93 0.05 7.93
N MET A 38 1.88 0.83 8.23
CA MET A 38 0.75 1.02 7.32
C MET A 38 1.19 1.69 6.02
N SER A 39 2.00 2.73 6.11
CA SER A 39 2.56 3.48 4.99
C SER A 39 3.31 2.59 4.00
N ILE A 40 4.08 1.60 4.49
CA ILE A 40 4.72 0.60 3.61
C ILE A 40 3.67 -0.21 2.86
N GLY A 41 2.60 -0.65 3.54
CA GLY A 41 1.47 -1.33 2.89
C GLY A 41 0.79 -0.48 1.82
N ILE A 42 0.55 0.82 2.08
CA ILE A 42 -0.04 1.74 1.10
C ILE A 42 0.86 1.91 -0.12
N ILE A 43 2.18 2.02 0.08
CA ILE A 43 3.13 2.09 -1.03
C ILE A 43 3.03 0.82 -1.90
N ILE A 44 3.02 -0.36 -1.28
CA ILE A 44 2.90 -1.63 -1.99
C ILE A 44 1.57 -1.71 -2.76
N LEU A 45 0.44 -1.22 -2.20
CA LEU A 45 -0.83 -1.12 -2.93
C LEU A 45 -0.68 -0.25 -4.18
N GLY A 46 -0.06 0.94 -4.07
CA GLY A 46 0.16 1.82 -5.23
C GLY A 46 1.01 1.15 -6.31
N PHE A 47 2.08 0.44 -5.91
CA PHE A 47 2.90 -0.31 -6.86
C PHE A 47 2.18 -1.51 -7.48
N ALA A 48 1.26 -2.16 -6.77
CA ALA A 48 0.51 -3.31 -7.30
C ALA A 48 -0.27 -2.97 -8.58
N HIS A 49 -0.81 -1.76 -8.66
CA HIS A 49 -1.53 -1.28 -9.85
C HIS A 49 -0.59 -1.00 -11.03
N ILE A 50 0.54 -0.33 -10.80
CA ILE A 50 1.53 -0.15 -11.88
C ILE A 50 2.08 -1.48 -12.36
N ILE A 51 2.39 -2.39 -11.44
CA ILE A 51 2.90 -3.71 -11.80
C ILE A 51 1.87 -4.44 -12.67
N GLU A 52 0.58 -4.41 -12.31
CA GLU A 52 -0.49 -4.98 -13.11
C GLU A 52 -0.55 -4.35 -14.51
N THR A 53 -0.62 -3.02 -14.60
CA THR A 53 -0.66 -2.30 -15.89
C THR A 53 0.56 -2.62 -16.77
N LEU A 54 1.76 -2.72 -16.17
CA LEU A 54 2.98 -3.07 -16.90
C LEU A 54 3.03 -4.55 -17.28
N MET A 55 2.53 -5.45 -16.42
CA MET A 55 2.46 -6.88 -16.72
C MET A 55 1.57 -7.14 -17.93
N PHE A 56 0.39 -6.51 -17.97
CA PHE A 56 -0.54 -6.65 -19.11
C PHE A 56 0.08 -6.15 -20.42
N ARG A 57 0.98 -5.16 -20.34
CA ARG A 57 1.59 -4.54 -21.52
C ARG A 57 2.84 -5.24 -22.03
N TYR A 58 3.71 -5.69 -21.12
CA TYR A 58 5.06 -6.14 -21.47
C TYR A 58 5.30 -7.63 -21.25
N ILE A 59 4.49 -8.31 -20.45
CA ILE A 59 4.69 -9.71 -20.13
C ILE A 59 3.57 -10.55 -20.76
N PRO A 60 3.88 -11.47 -21.68
CA PRO A 60 2.88 -12.30 -22.35
C PRO A 60 2.42 -13.46 -21.44
N LEU A 61 1.85 -13.14 -20.27
CA LEU A 61 1.20 -14.08 -19.37
C LEU A 61 -0.30 -14.15 -19.66
N THR A 62 -0.96 -15.26 -19.32
CA THR A 62 -2.42 -15.35 -19.36
C THR A 62 -3.05 -14.41 -18.33
N ALA A 63 -4.23 -13.87 -18.63
CA ALA A 63 -4.93 -12.94 -17.74
C ALA A 63 -5.10 -13.50 -16.31
N ASP A 64 -5.46 -14.78 -16.19
CA ASP A 64 -5.64 -15.46 -14.91
C ASP A 64 -4.37 -15.42 -14.04
N ILE A 65 -3.19 -15.63 -14.65
CA ILE A 65 -1.91 -15.62 -13.92
C ILE A 65 -1.56 -14.20 -13.48
N GLN A 66 -1.80 -13.20 -14.35
CA GLN A 66 -1.53 -11.80 -14.02
C GLN A 66 -2.41 -11.32 -12.86
N GLU A 67 -3.70 -11.65 -12.91
CA GLU A 67 -4.65 -11.32 -11.84
C GLU A 67 -4.30 -12.03 -10.54
N PHE A 68 -3.89 -13.31 -10.61
CA PHE A 68 -3.43 -14.05 -9.44
C PHE A 68 -2.21 -13.40 -8.78
N ILE A 69 -1.22 -12.98 -9.58
CA ILE A 69 -0.02 -12.28 -9.09
C ILE A 69 -0.40 -10.93 -8.47
N HIS A 70 -1.26 -10.15 -9.12
CA HIS A 70 -1.75 -8.88 -8.58
C HIS A 70 -2.42 -9.08 -7.20
N ARG A 71 -3.31 -10.07 -7.07
CA ARG A 71 -4.01 -10.40 -5.81
C ARG A 71 -3.04 -10.79 -4.70
N LEU A 72 -1.95 -11.51 -5.00
CA LEU A 72 -0.92 -11.84 -4.01
C LEU A 72 -0.19 -10.61 -3.50
N ILE A 73 0.18 -9.68 -4.38
CA ILE A 73 0.86 -8.43 -3.99
C ILE A 73 -0.08 -7.58 -3.12
N VAL A 74 -1.34 -7.43 -3.54
CA VAL A 74 -2.37 -6.70 -2.78
C VAL A 74 -2.62 -7.34 -1.42
N LEU A 75 -2.65 -8.67 -1.33
CA LEU A 75 -2.81 -9.39 -0.06
C LEU A 75 -1.70 -9.05 0.93
N ILE A 76 -0.43 -9.05 0.49
CA ILE A 76 0.71 -8.67 1.34
C ILE A 76 0.52 -7.24 1.86
N ALA A 77 0.05 -6.33 1.00
CA ALA A 77 -0.21 -4.95 1.37
C ALA A 77 -1.30 -4.83 2.45
N PHE A 78 -2.39 -5.60 2.33
CA PHE A 78 -3.44 -5.66 3.36
C PHE A 78 -2.97 -6.25 4.67
N ILE A 79 -2.09 -7.27 4.65
CA ILE A 79 -1.50 -7.83 5.87
C ILE A 79 -0.69 -6.76 6.61
N LEU A 80 0.11 -5.96 5.90
CA LEU A 80 0.89 -4.87 6.50
C LEU A 80 0.00 -3.76 7.08
N LEU A 81 -1.08 -3.40 6.39
CA LEU A 81 -2.08 -2.47 6.91
C LEU A 81 -2.71 -3.01 8.19
N GLY A 82 -3.17 -4.27 8.18
CA GLY A 82 -3.74 -4.96 9.34
C GLY A 82 -2.78 -4.97 10.54
N TYR A 83 -1.50 -5.30 10.29
CA TYR A 83 -0.48 -5.28 11.33
C TYR A 83 -0.19 -3.87 11.88
N GLY A 84 -0.31 -2.83 11.03
CA GLY A 84 -0.28 -1.46 11.50
C GLY A 84 -1.45 -1.11 12.43
N PHE A 85 -2.67 -1.55 12.08
CA PHE A 85 -3.85 -1.35 12.93
C PHE A 85 -3.77 -2.08 14.27
N THR A 86 -3.23 -3.30 14.32
CA THR A 86 -3.06 -4.02 15.60
C THR A 86 -2.11 -3.28 16.55
N LYS A 87 -1.02 -2.69 16.03
CA LYS A 87 -0.14 -1.82 16.83
C LYS A 87 -0.90 -0.61 17.40
N ILE A 88 -1.81 -0.02 16.63
CA ILE A 88 -2.67 1.09 17.11
C ILE A 88 -3.59 0.62 18.23
N GLN A 89 -4.22 -0.54 18.06
CA GLN A 89 -5.11 -1.13 19.06
C GLN A 89 -4.37 -1.41 20.38
N GLU A 90 -3.17 -1.98 20.31
CA GLU A 90 -2.35 -2.25 21.50
C GLU A 90 -1.98 -0.99 22.27
N MET A 91 -1.65 0.10 21.57
CA MET A 91 -1.42 1.39 22.21
C MET A 91 -2.68 1.94 22.88
N SER A 92 -3.81 1.92 22.18
CA SER A 92 -5.08 2.40 22.72
C SER A 92 -5.47 1.64 23.99
N ARG A 93 -5.20 0.33 24.03
CA ARG A 93 -5.40 -0.50 25.23
C ARG A 93 -4.49 -0.08 26.39
N LYS A 94 -3.23 0.26 26.12
CA LYS A 94 -2.26 0.70 27.15
C LYS A 94 -2.56 2.08 27.74
N LEU A 95 -3.23 2.96 26.99
CA LEU A 95 -3.60 4.31 27.43
C LEU A 95 -4.95 4.39 28.17
N LYS A 96 -5.76 3.33 28.13
CA LYS A 96 -7.03 3.23 28.88
C LYS A 96 -6.86 2.72 30.32
N VAL A 97 -5.66 2.85 30.89
CA VAL A 97 -5.38 2.56 32.30
C VAL A 97 -5.54 3.83 33.11
#